data_AF-A0A7K7GD52-F1
#
_entry.id   AF-A0A7K7GD52-F1
#
_cell.length_a   1.000
_cell.length_b   1.000
_cell.length_c   1.000
_cell.angle_alpha   90.00
_cell.angle_beta   90.00
_cell.angle_gamma   90.00
#
_symmetry.space_group_name_H-M   'P 1'
#
loop_
_entity.id
_entity.type
_entity.pdbx_description
1 polymer ?
#
loop_
_entity_poly.entity_id
_entity_poly.type
_entity_poly.pdbx_seq_one_letter_code
_entity_poly.pdbx_strand_id
1 'polypeptide(L)' 'LWHSSAITERLSHSQVRTSTGAVYLLQGKIDSAAMRKEGFPYHFIKKFTFGFSRRWKEYVEEFLEERRR' A
#
# COMPACT_ATOMS: atom_id res chain seq x y z
N LEU A 1 6.34 21.24 -4.41
CA LEU A 1 5.94 20.20 -5.38
C LEU A 1 5.90 18.87 -4.65
N TRP A 2 4.76 18.17 -4.64
CA TRP A 2 4.69 16.82 -4.11
C TRP A 2 5.42 15.87 -5.06
N HIS A 3 6.35 15.08 -4.53
CA HIS A 3 7.10 14.09 -5.30
C HIS A 3 6.78 12.70 -4.74
N SER A 4 5.97 11.93 -5.47
CA SER A 4 5.74 10.51 -5.16
C SER A 4 6.63 9.62 -6.03
N SER A 5 7.20 8.59 -5.42
CA SER A 5 7.88 7.50 -6.12
C SER A 5 7.20 6.19 -5.76
N ALA A 6 7.10 5.28 -6.73
CA ALA A 6 6.45 3.99 -6.53
C ALA A 6 7.22 3.15 -5.50
N ILE A 7 6.49 2.47 -4.61
CA ILE A 7 7.07 1.46 -3.72
C ILE A 7 7.42 0.22 -4.57
N THR A 8 8.67 -0.23 -4.49
CA THR A 8 9.18 -1.36 -5.29
C THR A 8 9.51 -2.58 -4.43
N GLU A 9 9.91 -2.36 -3.18
CA GLU A 9 10.39 -3.40 -2.28
C GLU A 9 9.90 -3.20 -0.85
N ARG A 10 9.66 -4.32 -0.18
CA ARG A 10 9.32 -4.40 1.24
C ARG A 10 10.54 -4.87 2.02
N LEU A 11 11.04 -4.03 2.93
CA LEU A 11 12.10 -4.41 3.87
C LEU A 11 11.50 -5.02 5.14
N SER A 12 10.41 -4.45 5.65
CA SER A 12 9.62 -4.98 6.76
C SER A 12 8.14 -4.63 6.56
N HIS A 13 7.26 -4.93 7.53
CA HIS A 13 5.85 -4.54 7.38
C HIS A 13 5.67 -3.02 7.37
N SER A 14 6.52 -2.29 8.08
CA SER A 14 6.50 -0.83 8.18
C SER A 14 7.65 -0.16 7.44
N GLN A 15 8.54 -0.90 6.75
CA GLN A 15 9.64 -0.31 6.00
C GLN A 15 9.58 -0.72 4.54
N VAL A 16 9.59 0.28 3.66
CA VAL A 16 9.47 0.10 2.21
C VAL A 16 10.51 0.93 1.49
N ARG A 17 10.98 0.44 0.34
CA ARG A 17 11.89 1.15 -0.55
C ARG A 17 11.15 1.56 -1.82
N THR A 18 11.43 2.77 -2.28
CA THR A 18 10.85 3.34 -3.50
C THR A 18 11.75 3.14 -4.71
N SER A 19 11.24 3.38 -5.92
CA SER A 19 12.00 3.24 -7.17
C SER A 19 13.21 4.18 -7.25
N THR A 20 13.22 5.27 -6.48
CA THR A 20 14.37 6.19 -6.34
C THR A 20 15.41 5.72 -5.34
N GLY A 21 15.19 4.59 -4.66
CA GLY A 21 16.06 4.05 -3.61
C GLY A 21 15.77 4.57 -2.20
N ALA A 22 14.92 5.59 -2.05
CA ALA A 22 14.55 6.12 -0.74
C ALA A 22 13.78 5.07 0.09
N VAL A 23 14.13 4.96 1.38
CA VAL A 23 13.49 4.05 2.34
C VAL A 23 12.60 4.84 3.28
N TYR A 24 11.34 4.44 3.38
CA TYR A 24 10.36 5.05 4.27
C TYR A 24 10.02 4.12 5.43
N LEU A 25 9.88 4.72 6.62
CA LEU A 25 9.34 4.07 7.80
C LEU A 25 7.91 4.55 8.04
N LEU A 26 6.95 3.64 7.93
CA LEU A 26 5.54 3.87 8.15
C LEU A 26 5.23 3.82 9.65
N GLN A 27 4.50 4.82 10.12
CA GLN A 27 4.13 4.96 11.53
C GLN A 27 2.62 4.86 11.70
N GLY A 28 2.19 4.12 12.72
CA GLY A 28 0.78 3.91 13.01
C GLY A 28 0.08 2.95 12.06
N LYS A 29 -1.26 3.00 12.08
CA LYS A 29 -2.12 2.21 11.19
C LYS A 29 -2.47 3.05 9.97
N ILE A 30 -2.81 2.38 8.87
CA ILE A 30 -3.36 3.08 7.71
C ILE A 30 -4.62 3.85 8.09
N ASP A 31 -4.79 5.05 7.54
CA ASP A 31 -6.04 5.79 7.65
C ASP A 31 -7.12 5.13 6.79
N SER A 32 -7.82 4.16 7.39
CA SER A 32 -8.88 3.43 6.71
C SER A 32 -10.07 4.31 6.32
N ALA A 33 -10.32 5.42 7.01
CA ALA A 33 -11.40 6.34 6.67
C ALA A 33 -11.06 7.12 5.40
N ALA A 34 -9.83 7.64 5.31
CA ALA A 34 -9.32 8.28 4.10
C ALA A 34 -9.35 7.31 2.90
N MET A 35 -8.85 6.09 3.07
CA MET A 35 -8.84 5.10 1.99
C MET A 35 -10.26 4.71 1.50
N ARG A 36 -11.23 4.59 2.41
CA ARG A 36 -12.63 4.35 1.99
C ARG A 36 -13.20 5.52 1.20
N LYS A 37 -12.88 6.76 1.60
CA LYS A 37 -13.33 7.97 0.88
C LYS A 37 -12.75 8.03 -0.54
N GLU A 38 -11.53 7.54 -0.74
CA GLU A 38 -10.91 7.38 -2.07
C GLU A 38 -11.46 6.18 -2.88
N GLY A 39 -12.44 5.45 -2.35
CA GLY A 39 -13.14 4.37 -3.05
C GLY A 39 -12.48 3.00 -2.95
N PHE A 40 -11.52 2.80 -2.05
CA PHE A 40 -10.92 1.48 -1.84
C PHE A 40 -11.88 0.54 -1.06
N PRO A 41 -12.08 -0.71 -1.52
CA PRO A 41 -12.89 -1.69 -0.81
C PRO A 41 -12.33 -2.01 0.57
N TYR A 42 -13.22 -2.25 1.54
CA TYR A 42 -12.81 -2.55 2.91
C TYR A 42 -11.88 -3.76 3.03
N HIS A 43 -12.14 -4.82 2.26
CA HIS A 43 -11.33 -6.03 2.29
C HIS A 43 -9.89 -5.76 1.81
N PHE A 44 -9.72 -4.86 0.82
CA PHE A 44 -8.40 -4.44 0.33
C PHE A 44 -7.67 -3.62 1.39
N ILE A 45 -8.33 -2.60 1.98
CA ILE A 45 -7.75 -1.74 3.01
C ILE A 45 -7.26 -2.57 4.21
N LYS A 46 -8.04 -3.57 4.64
CA LYS A 46 -7.70 -4.41 5.79
C LYS A 46 -6.36 -5.15 5.61
N LYS A 47 -6.00 -5.51 4.37
CA LYS A 47 -4.72 -6.15 4.04
C LYS A 47 -3.50 -5.26 4.34
N PHE A 48 -3.70 -3.94 4.49
CA PHE A 48 -2.66 -2.94 4.74
C PHE A 48 -2.75 -2.26 6.12
N THR A 49 -3.60 -2.75 7.02
CA THR A 49 -3.89 -2.11 8.34
C THR A 49 -2.61 -1.76 9.11
N PHE A 50 -1.61 -2.65 9.07
CA PHE A 50 -0.33 -2.52 9.76
C PHE A 50 0.84 -2.39 8.77
N GLY A 51 0.60 -1.79 7.61
CA GLY A 51 1.59 -1.64 6.55
C GLY A 51 1.59 -2.82 5.54
N PHE A 52 2.73 -3.05 4.90
CA PHE A 52 2.87 -3.94 3.75
C PHE A 52 3.10 -5.40 4.17
N SER A 53 2.15 -6.28 3.88
CA SER A 53 2.32 -7.73 4.06
C SER A 53 3.36 -8.29 3.09
N ARG A 54 3.83 -9.53 3.27
CA ARG A 54 4.74 -10.17 2.30
C ARG A 54 4.12 -10.32 0.90
N ARG A 55 2.79 -10.47 0.85
CA ARG A 55 1.99 -10.69 -0.38
C ARG A 55 1.39 -9.41 -0.94
N TRP A 56 1.86 -8.24 -0.51
CA TRP A 56 1.23 -6.95 -0.84
C TRP A 56 1.10 -6.71 -2.36
N LYS A 57 2.07 -7.18 -3.16
CA LYS A 57 2.03 -7.07 -4.63
C LYS A 57 0.88 -7.88 -5.22
N GLU A 58 0.70 -9.12 -4.75
CA GLU A 58 -0.42 -9.97 -5.16
C GLU A 58 -1.75 -9.31 -4.81
N TYR A 59 -1.87 -8.72 -3.63
CA TYR A 59 -3.09 -8.02 -3.20
C TYR A 59 -3.41 -6.80 -4.06
N VAL A 60 -2.40 -6.09 -4.54
CA VAL A 60 -2.57 -4.97 -5.49
C VAL A 60 -2.97 -5.50 -6.86
N GLU A 61 -2.33 -6.56 -7.35
CA GLU A 61 -2.68 -7.17 -8.65
C GLU A 61 -4.12 -7.70 -8.64
N GLU A 62 -4.50 -8.48 -7.63
CA GLU A 62 -5.88 -8.97 -7.42
C GLU A 62 -6.89 -7.81 -7.47
N PHE A 63 -6.60 -6.72 -6.77
CA PHE A 63 -7.46 -5.52 -6.75
C PHE A 63 -7.55 -4.84 -8.13
N LEU A 64 -6.45 -4.76 -8.87
CA LEU A 64 -6.45 -4.17 -10.21
C LEU A 64 -7.20 -5.05 -11.22
N GLU A 65 -7.08 -6.37 -11.11
CA GLU A 65 -7.84 -7.33 -11.92
C GLU A 65 -9.35 -7.23 -11.66
N GLU A 66 -9.77 -7.13 -10.39
CA GLU A 66 -11.16 -6.92 -10.01
C GLU A 66 -11.75 -5.64 -10.62
N ARG A 67 -10.95 -4.58 -10.77
CA ARG A 67 -11.38 -3.31 -11.37
C ARG A 67 -11.41 -3.29 -12.89
N ARG A 68 -10.78 -4.25 -13.56
CA ARG A 68 -10.81 -4.40 -15.03
C ARG A 68 -12.03 -5.20 -15.51
N ARG A 69 -12.70 -5.91 -14.61
CA ARG A 69 -13.94 -6.65 -14.85
C ARG A 69 -15.14 -5.72 -14.75
#